data_AF-A0A7Z9PYC6-F1
#
_entry.id   AF-A0A7Z9PYC6-F1
#
_cell.length_a   1.000
_cell.length_b   1.000
_cell.length_c   1.000
_cell.angle_alpha   90.00
_cell.angle_beta   90.00
_cell.angle_gamma   90.00
#
_symmetry.space_group_name_H-M   'P 1'
#
loop_
_entity.id
_entity.type
_entity.pdbx_description
1 polymer ?
#
loop_
_entity_poly.entity_id
_entity_poly.type
_entity_poly.pdbx_seq_one_letter_code
_entity_poly.pdbx_strand_id
1 'polypeptide(L)' 'MKNKSLKILLAGYFGFDNAGDEAIFESVVENFRRLHPQAELSALVQNADTADRLGVNPIARSHLP' A
#
# COMPACT_ATOMS: atom_id res chain seq x y z
N MET A 1 -2.65 -25.33 13.15
CA MET A 1 -2.26 -23.91 13.29
C MET A 1 -2.56 -23.21 11.98
N LYS A 2 -3.40 -22.17 11.95
CA LYS A 2 -3.58 -21.36 10.73
C LYS A 2 -2.30 -20.56 10.51
N ASN A 3 -1.61 -20.74 9.39
CA ASN A 3 -0.55 -19.82 8.98
C ASN A 3 -1.18 -18.43 8.86
N LYS A 4 -0.84 -17.52 9.78
CA LYS A 4 -1.36 -16.16 9.75
C LYS A 4 -0.63 -15.43 8.63
N SER A 5 -1.36 -15.01 7.58
CA SER A 5 -0.79 -14.20 6.51
C SER A 5 -0.27 -12.88 7.08
N LEU A 6 0.90 -12.43 6.61
CA LEU A 6 1.48 -11.16 6.99
C LEU A 6 0.58 -10.04 6.43
N LYS A 7 0.05 -9.19 7.31
CA LYS A 7 -0.79 -8.04 6.92
C LYS A 7 -0.05 -6.75 7.21
N ILE A 8 0.09 -5.91 6.20
CA ILE A 8 0.86 -4.66 6.27
C ILE A 8 -0.05 -3.51 5.88
N LEU A 9 -0.09 -2.48 6.73
CA LEU A 9 -0.68 -1.19 6.41
C LEU A 9 0.45 -0.20 6.11
N LEU A 10 0.42 0.40 4.92
CA LEU A 10 1.34 1.44 4.49
C LEU A 10 0.69 2.80 4.77
N ALA A 11 1.36 3.63 5.57
CA ALA A 11 0.91 4.98 5.89
C ALA A 11 1.98 5.98 5.41
N GLY A 12 1.66 6.70 4.34
CA GLY A 12 2.54 7.69 3.71
C GLY A 12 1.72 8.80 3.05
N TYR A 13 2.36 9.69 2.30
CA TYR A 13 1.70 10.77 1.55
C TYR A 13 1.23 10.27 0.17
N PHE A 14 0.51 9.15 0.15
CA PHE A 14 0.08 8.46 -1.07
C PHE A 14 -1.24 9.00 -1.62
N GLY A 15 -1.35 9.09 -2.95
CA GLY A 15 -2.56 9.53 -3.64
C GLY A 15 -2.77 11.05 -3.61
N PHE A 16 -1.71 11.83 -3.35
CA PHE A 16 -1.73 13.30 -3.39
C PHE A 16 -1.10 13.87 -4.67
N ASP A 17 -0.90 13.02 -5.69
CA ASP A 17 -0.28 13.36 -6.97
C ASP A 17 1.14 13.94 -6.84
N ASN A 18 1.83 13.62 -5.74
CA ASN A 18 3.25 13.94 -5.58
C ASN A 18 4.10 12.85 -6.21
N ALA A 19 4.70 13.14 -7.37
CA ALA A 19 5.47 12.16 -8.13
C ALA A 19 6.62 11.50 -7.34
N GLY A 20 7.23 12.22 -6.39
CA GLY A 20 8.29 11.67 -5.55
C GLY A 20 7.75 10.65 -4.54
N ASP A 21 6.65 10.98 -3.87
CA ASP A 21 6.01 10.07 -2.91
C ASP A 21 5.36 8.87 -3.61
N GLU A 22 4.82 9.05 -4.82
CA GLU A 22 4.31 7.93 -5.64
C GLU A 22 5.45 6.98 -6.03
N ALA A 23 6.62 7.49 -6.43
CA ALA A 23 7.78 6.64 -6.74
C ALA A 23 8.27 5.86 -5.51
N ILE A 24 8.24 6.47 -4.32
CA ILE A 24 8.54 5.78 -3.06
C ILE A 24 7.49 4.70 -2.78
N PHE A 25 6.20 5.00 -2.99
CA PHE A 25 5.11 4.05 -2.79
C PHE A 25 5.28 2.81 -3.67
N GLU A 26 5.54 3.00 -4.96
CA GLU A 26 5.80 1.92 -5.92
C GLU A 26 6.96 1.04 -5.50
N SER A 27 8.12 1.66 -5.18
CA SER A 27 9.32 0.94 -4.74
C SER A 27 9.10 0.11 -3.47
N VAL A 28 8.34 0.66 -2.51
CA VAL A 28 7.99 -0.06 -1.28
C VAL A 28 7.15 -1.29 -1.60
N VAL A 29 6.10 -1.14 -2.43
CA VAL A 29 5.21 -2.25 -2.80
C VAL A 29 5.95 -3.33 -3.58
N GLU A 30 6.79 -2.96 -4.55
CA GLU A 30 7.60 -3.90 -5.33
C GLU A 30 8.53 -4.71 -4.43
N ASN A 31 9.21 -4.06 -3.49
CA ASN A 31 10.10 -4.75 -2.55
C ASN A 31 9.34 -5.73 -1.65
N PHE A 32 8.17 -5.34 -1.12
CA PHE A 32 7.36 -6.25 -0.30
C PHE A 32 6.87 -7.45 -1.10
N ARG A 33 6.44 -7.25 -2.34
CA ARG A 33 6.02 -8.37 -3.21
C ARG A 33 7.16 -9.33 -3.51
N ARG A 34 8.38 -8.82 -3.68
CA ARG A 34 9.58 -9.64 -3.90
C ARG A 34 9.96 -10.45 -2.66
N LEU A 35 9.90 -9.85 -1.47
CA LEU A 35 10.35 -10.49 -0.22
C LEU A 35 9.26 -11.35 0.45
N HIS A 36 8.00 -10.93 0.32
CA HIS A 36 6.83 -11.53 0.95
C HIS A 36 5.64 -11.59 -0.03
N PRO A 37 5.69 -12.46 -1.05
CA PRO A 37 4.69 -12.50 -2.13
C PRO A 37 3.26 -12.85 -1.67
N GLN A 38 3.11 -13.38 -0.45
CA GLN A 38 1.82 -13.73 0.15
C GLN A 38 1.29 -12.66 1.12
N ALA A 39 2.04 -11.56 1.32
CA ALA A 39 1.62 -10.49 2.22
C ALA A 39 0.40 -9.75 1.67
N GLU A 40 -0.57 -9.49 2.55
CA GLU A 40 -1.69 -8.62 2.27
C GLU A 40 -1.26 -7.17 2.52
N LEU A 41 -1.25 -6.35 1.47
CA LEU A 41 -0.89 -4.93 1.56
C LEU A 41 -2.15 -4.08 1.52
N SER A 42 -2.26 -3.14 2.45
CA SER A 42 -3.21 -2.02 2.41
C SER A 42 -2.47 -0.69 2.50
N ALA A 43 -3.03 0.39 1.98
CA ALA A 43 -2.42 1.72 2.05
C ALA A 43 -3.45 2.79 2.40
N LEU A 44 -3.06 3.73 3.27
CA LEU A 44 -3.82 4.96 3.49
C LEU A 44 -3.55 5.92 2.32
N VAL A 45 -4.59 6.22 1.55
CA VAL A 45 -4.48 7.02 0.33
C VAL A 45 -5.52 8.13 0.28
N GLN A 46 -5.17 9.23 -0.39
CA GLN A 46 -6.12 10.30 -0.74
C GLN A 46 -6.84 10.00 -2.07
N ASN A 47 -6.10 9.55 -3.09
CA ASN A 47 -6.59 8.95 -4.34
C ASN A 47 -6.10 7.50 -4.45
N ALA A 48 -6.95 6.59 -4.92
CA ALA A 48 -6.67 5.16 -5.02
C ALA A 48 -5.88 4.73 -6.28
N ASP A 49 -5.75 5.57 -7.31
CA ASP A 49 -5.24 5.19 -8.63
C ASP A 49 -3.92 4.38 -8.59
N THR A 50 -2.92 4.86 -7.85
CA THR A 50 -1.64 4.13 -7.71
C THR A 50 -1.81 2.83 -6.92
N ALA A 51 -2.57 2.85 -5.82
CA ALA A 51 -2.80 1.65 -5.02
C ALA A 51 -3.53 0.56 -5.83
N ASP A 52 -4.51 0.94 -6.63
CA ASP A 52 -5.26 0.04 -7.51
C ASP A 52 -4.37 -0.55 -8.61
N ARG A 53 -3.59 0.28 -9.30
CA ARG A 53 -2.57 -0.18 -10.27
C ARG A 53 -1.57 -1.14 -9.64
N LEU A 54 -1.18 -0.85 -8.41
CA LEU A 54 -0.26 -1.65 -7.63
C LEU A 54 -0.96 -2.82 -6.93
N GLY A 55 -2.26 -3.09 -7.07
CA GLY A 55 -2.96 -4.17 -6.39
C GLY A 55 -2.78 -4.17 -4.87
N VAL A 56 -2.77 -2.99 -4.27
CA VAL A 56 -2.76 -2.74 -2.82
C VAL A 56 -4.15 -2.29 -2.41
N ASN A 57 -4.69 -2.82 -1.31
CA ASN A 57 -6.02 -2.44 -0.85
C ASN A 57 -6.04 -0.96 -0.40
N PRO A 58 -6.75 -0.06 -1.10
CA PRO A 58 -6.79 1.35 -0.72
C PRO A 58 -7.73 1.55 0.48
N ILE A 59 -7.28 2.33 1.45
CA ILE A 59 -8.07 2.77 2.59
C ILE A 59 -8.07 4.29 2.57
N ALA A 60 -9.25 4.89 2.57
CA ALA A 60 -9.36 6.35 2.59
C ALA A 60 -8.64 6.91 3.82
N ARG A 61 -7.74 7.87 3.62
CA ARG A 61 -6.92 8.46 4.69
C ARG A 61 -7.75 9.07 5.82
N SER A 62 -8.93 9.62 5.49
CA SER A 62 -9.89 10.17 6.45
C SER A 62 -10.61 9.10 7.29
N HIS A 63 -10.36 7.82 7.04
CA HIS A 63 -11.07 6.68 7.62
C HIS A 63 -10.24 5.93 8.67
N LEU A 64 -9.49 6.67 9.49
CA LEU A 64 -8.91 6.10 10.71
C LEU A 64 -9.87 6.39 11.89
N PRO A 65 -10.19 5.40 12.73
CA PRO A 65 -10.99 5.60 13.95
C PRO A 65 -10.36 6.62 14.91
#